data_AF-A0A6V7KW25-F1
#
_entry.id   AF-A0A6V7KW25-F1
#
_cell.length_a   1.000
_cell.length_b   1.000
_cell.length_c   1.000
_cell.angle_alpha   90.00
_cell.angle_beta   90.00
_cell.angle_gamma   90.00
#
_symmetry.space_group_name_H-M   'P 1'
#
loop_
_entity.id
_entity.type
_entity.pdbx_description
1 polymer ?
#
loop_
_entity_poly.entity_id
_entity_poly.type
_entity_poly.pdbx_seq_one_letter_code
_entity_poly.pdbx_strand_id
1 'polypeptide(L)' 'MYPANHKTIFVLDHTPYFGISTESPLEFECLKSRGQNQIPLAPICKSLWTTSVESSMEYCRIVWDLFPSGKL' A
#
# COMPACT_ATOMS: atom_id res chain seq x y z
N MET A 1 6.49 31.78 -10.54
CA MET A 1 5.89 31.04 -9.42
C MET A 1 5.89 29.57 -9.79
N TYR A 2 6.27 28.67 -8.89
CA TYR A 2 6.24 27.22 -9.17
C TYR A 2 4.80 26.71 -9.24
N PRO A 3 4.50 25.67 -10.04
CA PRO A 3 3.17 25.05 -10.04
C PRO A 3 2.88 24.39 -8.70
N ALA A 4 1.60 24.21 -8.36
CA ALA A 4 1.17 23.66 -7.07
C ALA A 4 1.76 22.28 -6.78
N ASN A 5 1.98 21.46 -7.81
CA ASN A 5 2.58 20.13 -7.70
C ASN A 5 4.12 20.14 -7.75
N HIS A 6 4.77 21.29 -7.56
CA HIS A 6 6.21 21.33 -7.39
C HIS A 6 6.65 20.72 -6.05
N LYS A 7 5.79 20.80 -5.03
CA LYS A 7 5.99 20.19 -3.72
C LYS A 7 4.69 19.51 -3.28
N THR A 8 4.75 18.22 -2.96
CA THR A 8 3.62 17.44 -2.46
C THR A 8 4.01 16.82 -1.11
N ILE A 9 3.18 17.04 -0.09
CA ILE A 9 3.42 16.53 1.26
C ILE A 9 2.30 15.55 1.60
N PHE A 10 2.65 14.30 1.87
CA PHE A 10 1.73 13.31 2.43
C PHE A 10 1.70 13.44 3.95
N VAL A 11 0.49 13.53 4.50
CA VAL A 11 0.25 13.48 5.95
C VAL A 11 -0.63 12.27 6.21
N LEU A 12 -0.05 11.25 6.83
CA LEU A 12 -0.74 10.01 7.17
C LEU A 12 -0.99 9.96 8.67
N ASP A 13 -2.23 9.67 9.07
CA ASP A 13 -2.58 9.48 10.47
C ASP A 13 -2.04 8.13 10.96
N HIS A 14 -1.31 8.16 12.08
CA HIS A 14 -0.74 6.98 12.75
C HIS A 14 -1.39 6.73 14.12
N THR A 15 -2.62 7.21 14.32
CA THR A 15 -3.43 6.85 15.49
C THR A 15 -3.81 5.36 15.48
N PRO A 16 -4.15 4.78 16.64
CA PRO A 16 -4.61 3.39 16.72
C PRO A 16 -5.82 3.06 15.83
N TYR A 17 -6.63 4.06 15.48
CA TYR A 17 -7.77 3.90 14.58
C TYR A 17 -7.35 3.35 13.21
N PHE A 18 -6.21 3.77 12.67
CA PHE A 18 -5.72 3.25 11.39
C PHE A 18 -5.16 1.82 11.46
N GLY A 19 -5.12 1.22 12.66
CA GLY A 19 -4.83 -0.20 12.83
C GLY A 19 -5.97 -1.14 12.44
N ILE A 20 -7.19 -0.64 12.21
CA ILE A 20 -8.34 -1.48 11.85
C ILE A 20 -8.21 -2.06 10.43
N SER A 21 -8.90 -3.18 10.21
CA SER A 21 -9.00 -3.87 8.93
C SER A 21 -9.62 -2.98 7.85
N THR A 22 -9.15 -3.13 6.60
CA THR A 22 -9.82 -2.57 5.42
C THR A 22 -11.09 -3.33 5.03
N GLU A 23 -11.36 -4.48 5.65
CA GLU A 23 -12.44 -5.40 5.28
C GLU A 23 -12.37 -5.84 3.81
N SER A 24 -11.16 -5.84 3.25
CA SER A 24 -10.84 -6.28 1.89
C SER A 24 -9.91 -7.49 1.97
N PRO A 25 -10.46 -8.73 1.92
CA PRO A 25 -9.69 -9.95 2.09
C PRO A 25 -8.73 -10.18 0.93
N LEU A 26 -7.51 -10.57 1.25
CA LEU A 26 -6.48 -10.96 0.30
C LEU A 26 -6.23 -12.46 0.43
N GLU A 27 -6.40 -13.17 -0.68
CA GLU A 27 -6.04 -14.57 -0.80
C GLU A 27 -4.52 -14.70 -0.82
N PHE A 28 -3.97 -15.46 0.11
CA PHE A 28 -2.53 -15.67 0.23
C PHE A 28 -2.18 -17.09 -0.22
N GLU A 29 -1.85 -17.24 -1.51
CA GLU A 29 -1.36 -18.51 -2.04
C GLU A 29 0.15 -18.61 -1.86
N CYS A 30 0.58 -19.37 -0.85
CA CYS A 30 1.99 -19.69 -0.69
C CYS A 30 2.41 -20.76 -1.72
N LEU A 31 3.02 -20.32 -2.83
CA LEU A 31 3.46 -21.17 -3.95
C LEU A 31 4.62 -22.13 -3.63
N LYS A 32 5.12 -22.17 -2.39
CA LYS A 32 6.24 -23.05 -2.02
C LYS A 32 5.71 -24.32 -1.34
N SER A 33 5.51 -25.35 -2.16
CA SER A 33 5.49 -26.77 -1.80
C SER A 33 4.37 -27.23 -0.86
N ARG A 34 3.15 -27.38 -1.37
CA ARG A 34 2.09 -28.11 -0.67
C ARG A 34 1.48 -29.15 -1.62
N GLY A 35 1.63 -30.42 -1.26
CA GLY A 35 1.17 -31.58 -2.06
C GLY A 35 -0.35 -31.66 -2.17
N GLN A 36 -0.81 -32.59 -3.02
CA GLN A 36 -2.24 -32.86 -3.29
C GLN A 36 -2.99 -33.11 -1.97
N ASN A 37 -4.05 -32.33 -1.71
CA ASN A 37 -4.96 -32.32 -0.53
C ASN A 37 -4.68 -31.33 0.62
N GLN A 38 -4.52 -30.01 0.36
CA GLN A 38 -4.48 -29.04 1.46
C GLN A 38 -5.63 -28.03 1.49
N ILE A 39 -6.04 -27.70 2.72
CA ILE A 39 -7.04 -26.70 3.08
C ILE A 39 -6.53 -25.30 2.71
N PRO A 40 -7.33 -24.46 2.03
CA PRO A 40 -6.97 -23.08 1.72
C PRO A 40 -6.60 -22.31 2.99
N LEU A 41 -5.59 -21.44 2.90
CA LEU A 41 -5.28 -20.51 3.98
C LEU A 41 -6.43 -19.52 4.14
N ALA A 42 -6.75 -19.16 5.39
CA ALA A 42 -7.73 -18.11 5.63
C ALA A 42 -7.21 -16.79 5.03
N PRO A 43 -8.06 -16.04 4.33
CA PRO A 43 -7.66 -14.78 3.74
C PRO A 43 -7.33 -13.77 4.83
N ILE A 44 -6.38 -12.88 4.54
CA ILE A 44 -5.94 -11.83 5.47
C ILE A 44 -6.35 -10.46 4.94
N CYS A 45 -6.71 -9.54 5.83
CA CYS A 45 -6.96 -8.15 5.46
C CYS A 45 -5.77 -7.28 5.89
N LYS A 46 -5.48 -6.25 5.11
CA LYS A 46 -4.55 -5.18 5.51
C LYS A 46 -5.24 -4.26 6.50
N SER A 47 -4.45 -3.50 7.25
CA SER A 47 -4.97 -2.36 7.99
C SER A 47 -5.16 -1.15 7.08
N LEU A 48 -5.95 -0.17 7.53
CA LEU A 48 -6.05 1.15 6.89
C LEU A 48 -4.66 1.81 6.80
N TRP A 49 -3.83 1.70 7.83
CA TRP A 49 -2.46 2.21 7.84
C TRP A 49 -1.62 1.57 6.72
N THR A 50 -1.57 0.24 6.65
CA THR A 50 -0.78 -0.47 5.64
C THR A 50 -1.20 -0.04 4.24
N THR A 51 -2.50 0.02 3.97
CA THR A 51 -3.03 0.41 2.66
C THR A 51 -2.73 1.87 2.31
N SER A 52 -2.79 2.77 3.30
CA SER A 52 -2.48 4.19 3.12
C SER A 52 -1.01 4.41 2.78
N VAL A 53 -0.11 3.71 3.46
CA VAL A 53 1.34 3.75 3.19
C VAL A 53 1.66 3.17 1.82
N GLU A 54 1.16 1.98 1.49
CA GLU A 54 1.40 1.35 0.19
C GLU A 54 0.94 2.23 -0.96
N SER A 55 -0.26 2.81 -0.85
CA SER A 55 -0.81 3.68 -1.90
C SER A 55 0.02 4.96 -2.08
N SER A 56 0.49 5.56 -0.97
CA SER A 56 1.35 6.75 -1.01
C SER A 56 2.72 6.43 -1.63
N MET A 57 3.30 5.28 -1.29
CA MET A 57 4.56 4.82 -1.86
C MET A 57 4.45 4.53 -3.35
N GLU A 58 3.35 3.90 -3.80
CA GLU A 58 3.12 3.63 -5.22
C GLU A 58 2.90 4.91 -6.02
N TYR A 59 2.21 5.90 -5.44
CA TYR A 59 2.14 7.24 -6.02
C TYR A 59 3.54 7.84 -6.21
N CYS A 60 4.39 7.80 -5.17
CA CYS A 60 5.75 8.33 -5.24
C CYS A 60 6.58 7.61 -6.30
N ARG A 61 6.48 6.28 -6.38
CA ARG A 61 7.18 5.48 -7.39
C ARG A 61 6.83 5.96 -8.80
N ILE A 62 5.54 6.05 -9.12
CA ILE A 62 5.07 6.50 -10.44
C ILE A 62 5.52 7.94 -10.72
N VAL A 63 5.40 8.84 -9.75
CA VAL A 63 5.79 10.25 -9.93
C VAL A 63 7.29 10.39 -10.17
N TRP A 64 8.13 9.66 -9.44
CA TRP A 64 9.58 9.72 -9.61
C TRP A 64 10.05 9.03 -10.89
N ASP A 65 9.36 7.99 -11.35
CA ASP A 65 9.61 7.37 -12.66
C ASP A 65 9.31 8.33 -13.82
N LEU A 66 8.22 9.12 -13.72
CA LEU A 66 7.83 10.08 -14.76
C LEU A 66 8.57 11.42 -14.69
N PHE A 67 8.90 11.87 -13.48
CA PHE A 67 9.51 13.16 -13.20
C PHE A 67 10.74 12.98 -12.32
N PRO A 68 11.89 12.59 -12.89
CA PRO A 68 13.12 12.34 -12.13
C PRO A 68 13.71 13.60 -11.48
N SER A 69 13.22 14.79 -11.84
CA SER A 69 13.57 16.06 -11.20
C SER A 69 12.40 17.05 -11.27
N GLY A 70 12.45 18.09 -10.42
CA GLY A 70 11.46 19.19 -10.43
C GLY A 70 10.12 18.88 -9.73
N LYS A 71 9.97 17.67 -9.17
CA LYS A 71 8.88 17.25 -8.28
C LYS A 71 9.46 16.77 -6.95
N LEU A 72 8.99 17.37 -5.86
CA LEU A 72 9.38 17.07 -4.48
C LEU A 72 8.19 16.57 -3.67
#